data_AF-A0A0B7AAS3-F1
#
_entry.id   AF-A0A0B7AAS3-F1
#
_cell.length_a   1.000
_cell.length_b   1.000
_cell.length_c   1.000
_cell.angle_alpha   90.00
_cell.angle_beta   90.00
_cell.angle_gamma   90.00
#
_symmetry.space_group_name_H-M   'P 1'
#
loop_
_entity.id
_entity.type
_entity.pdbx_description
1 polymer ?
#
loop_
_entity_poly.entity_id
_entity_poly.type
_entity_poly.pdbx_seq_one_letter_code
_entity_poly.pdbx_strand_id
1 'polypeptide(L)'
;EQPKKQKLAQVTPRMGMFYTCKICNTSNNQTFSKKAYQEGVVIVQCVNCKSNHLIADNLGWFKDINKRNIEEIMAAKGEEVKRVPDLDLPKEILDQLKIKQDNDS
;
A
#
# COMPACT_ATOMS: atom_id res chain seq x y z
N GLU A 1 5.49 -35.69 27.27
CA GLU A 1 5.01 -34.42 26.67
C GLU A 1 5.73 -34.16 25.36
N GLN A 2 5.02 -33.71 24.32
CA GLN A 2 5.62 -33.32 23.04
C GLN A 2 5.98 -31.82 23.06
N PRO A 3 7.14 -31.42 22.52
CA PRO A 3 7.59 -30.03 22.57
C PRO A 3 6.75 -29.15 21.65
N LYS A 4 6.23 -28.03 22.18
CA LYS A 4 5.50 -27.02 21.42
C LYS A 4 6.45 -26.38 20.39
N LYS A 5 6.19 -26.61 19.10
CA LYS A 5 6.88 -25.90 18.00
C LYS A 5 6.57 -24.39 18.12
N GLN A 6 7.51 -23.61 18.64
CA GLN A 6 7.45 -22.16 18.54
C GLN A 6 7.70 -21.76 17.09
N LYS A 7 6.74 -21.04 16.49
CA LYS A 7 6.90 -20.49 15.14
C LYS A 7 7.96 -19.40 15.21
N LEU A 8 9.11 -19.63 14.56
CA LEU A 8 10.10 -18.61 14.25
C LEU A 8 9.43 -17.48 13.43
N ALA A 9 9.82 -16.24 13.69
CA ALA A 9 9.19 -14.98 13.26
C ALA A 9 8.34 -15.06 11.97
N GLN A 10 7.06 -14.68 12.05
CA GLN A 10 6.20 -14.53 10.89
C GLN A 10 6.54 -13.24 10.15
N VAL A 11 7.31 -13.34 9.07
CA VAL A 11 7.55 -12.22 8.14
C VAL A 11 6.22 -11.86 7.49
N THR A 12 5.66 -10.70 7.85
CA THR A 12 4.41 -10.23 7.27
C THR A 12 4.70 -9.55 5.93
N PRO A 13 4.17 -10.04 4.81
CA PRO A 13 4.43 -9.45 3.50
C PRO A 13 3.92 -8.01 3.44
N ARG A 14 4.73 -7.13 2.86
CA ARG A 14 4.40 -5.72 2.62
C ARG A 14 4.25 -5.45 1.12
N MET A 15 3.55 -4.37 0.78
CA MET A 15 3.39 -3.87 -0.58
C MET A 15 3.84 -2.42 -0.64
N GLY A 16 4.53 -2.06 -1.72
CA GLY A 16 4.86 -0.69 -2.08
C GLY A 16 3.86 -0.11 -3.07
N MET A 17 3.62 1.20 -2.98
CA MET A 17 2.77 1.96 -3.90
C MET A 17 3.44 3.27 -4.25
N PHE A 18 3.39 3.63 -5.53
CA PHE A 18 3.80 4.93 -6.05
C PHE A 18 2.58 5.61 -6.67
N TYR A 19 2.30 6.84 -6.25
CA TYR A 19 1.15 7.58 -6.77
C TYR A 19 1.37 9.09 -6.73
N THR A 20 0.69 9.80 -7.62
CA THR A 20 0.66 11.26 -7.62
C THR A 20 -0.55 11.76 -6.83
N CYS A 21 -0.32 12.60 -5.83
CA CYS A 21 -1.40 13.23 -5.07
C CYS A 21 -2.17 14.19 -5.99
N LYS A 22 -3.48 13.97 -6.19
CA LYS A 22 -4.31 14.85 -7.05
C LYS A 22 -4.59 16.23 -6.44
N ILE A 23 -4.26 16.45 -5.16
CA ILE A 23 -4.45 17.75 -4.49
C ILE A 23 -3.24 18.67 -4.77
N CYS A 24 -2.01 18.16 -4.59
CA CYS A 24 -0.79 18.98 -4.70
C CYS A 24 0.21 18.51 -5.76
N ASN A 25 -0.14 17.52 -6.58
CA ASN A 25 0.68 16.93 -7.65
C ASN A 25 2.04 16.37 -7.22
N THR A 26 2.27 16.20 -5.92
CA THR A 26 3.48 15.56 -5.41
C THR A 26 3.44 14.05 -5.66
N SER A 27 4.54 13.50 -6.18
CA SER A 27 4.74 12.04 -6.25
C SER A 27 5.05 11.50 -4.86
N ASN A 28 4.28 10.51 -4.43
CA ASN A 28 4.40 9.87 -3.12
C ASN A 28 4.72 8.39 -3.31
N ASN A 29 5.53 7.87 -2.39
CA ASN A 29 5.82 6.44 -2.25
C ASN A 29 5.36 5.99 -0.86
N GLN A 30 4.64 4.88 -0.74
CA GLN A 30 4.21 4.37 0.57
C GLN A 30 4.28 2.85 0.62
N THR A 31 4.59 2.31 1.80
CA THR A 31 4.71 0.87 2.03
C THR A 31 3.78 0.45 3.16
N PHE A 32 2.90 -0.49 2.91
CA PHE A 32 1.89 -0.95 3.86
C PHE A 32 1.77 -2.47 3.88
N SER A 33 1.07 -3.00 4.89
CA SER A 33 0.82 -4.44 5.02
C SER A 33 -0.01 -4.95 3.83
N LYS A 34 0.45 -6.02 3.19
CA LYS A 34 -0.30 -6.70 2.13
C LYS A 34 -1.66 -7.17 2.63
N LYS A 35 -1.70 -7.67 3.88
CA LYS A 35 -2.94 -8.10 4.52
C LYS A 35 -3.93 -6.95 4.70
N ALA A 36 -3.45 -5.78 5.16
CA ALA A 36 -4.30 -4.61 5.32
C ALA A 36 -4.92 -4.15 3.98
N TYR A 37 -4.15 -4.25 2.89
CA TYR A 37 -4.65 -3.93 1.55
C TYR A 37 -5.76 -4.90 1.07
N GLN A 38 -5.64 -6.18 1.39
CA GLN A 38 -6.55 -7.23 0.89
C GLN A 38 -7.79 -7.44 1.76
N GLU A 39 -7.67 -7.25 3.07
CA GLU A 39 -8.71 -7.62 4.04
C GLU A 39 -9.15 -6.44 4.93
N GLY A 40 -8.43 -5.31 4.88
CA GLY A 40 -8.62 -4.20 5.80
C GLY A 40 -8.84 -2.86 5.10
N VAL A 41 -8.47 -1.80 5.83
CA VAL A 41 -8.52 -0.42 5.38
C VAL A 41 -7.10 0.14 5.36
N VAL A 42 -6.74 0.82 4.27
CA VAL A 42 -5.43 1.48 4.12
C VAL A 42 -5.65 2.94 3.79
N ILE A 43 -5.18 3.81 4.68
CA ILE A 43 -5.15 5.26 4.50
C ILE A 43 -3.70 5.71 4.61
N VAL A 44 -3.23 6.49 3.64
CA VAL A 44 -1.87 7.02 3.62
C VAL A 44 -1.89 8.55 3.65
N GLN A 45 -0.96 9.15 4.36
CA GLN A 45 -0.81 10.60 4.37
C GLN A 45 0.14 11.04 3.24
N CYS A 46 -0.22 12.11 2.51
CA CYS A 46 0.68 12.74 1.55
C CYS A 46 1.83 13.46 2.27
N VAL A 47 3.06 13.30 1.80
CA VAL A 47 4.25 13.90 2.43
C VAL A 47 4.24 15.43 2.38
N ASN A 48 3.63 16.01 1.35
CA ASN A 48 3.60 17.45 1.11
C ASN A 48 2.36 18.11 1.72
N CYS A 49 1.15 17.83 1.20
CA CYS A 49 -0.08 18.51 1.64
C CYS A 49 -0.70 17.96 2.93
N LYS A 50 -0.13 16.89 3.51
CA LYS A 50 -0.61 16.21 4.73
C LYS A 50 -2.05 15.70 4.67
N SER A 51 -2.69 15.74 3.50
CA SER A 51 -4.01 15.13 3.29
C SER A 51 -3.92 13.61 3.33
N ASN A 52 -4.99 12.99 3.83
CA ASN A 52 -5.13 11.55 3.90
C ASN A 52 -5.79 11.01 2.62
N HIS A 53 -5.16 10.03 2.00
CA HIS A 53 -5.63 9.36 0.79
C HIS A 53 -6.05 7.93 1.12
N LEU A 54 -7.29 7.58 0.80
CA LEU A 54 -7.80 6.22 0.90
C LEU A 54 -7.28 5.36 -0.25
N ILE A 55 -6.68 4.21 0.09
CA ILE A 55 -6.08 3.28 -0.87
C ILE A 55 -6.91 2.00 -0.99
N ALA A 56 -7.38 1.46 0.13
CA ALA A 56 -8.25 0.29 0.18
C ALA A 56 -9.26 0.42 1.33
N ASP A 57 -10.49 -0.03 1.09
CA ASP A 57 -11.55 -0.18 2.09
C ASP A 57 -12.33 -1.47 1.81
N ASN A 58 -11.84 -2.57 2.35
CA ASN A 58 -12.52 -3.86 2.24
C ASN A 58 -13.58 -4.08 3.34
N LEU A 59 -13.72 -3.13 4.28
CA LEU A 59 -14.64 -3.21 5.42
C LEU A 59 -15.89 -2.33 5.23
N GLY A 60 -15.91 -1.46 4.22
CA GLY A 60 -17.05 -0.60 3.90
C GLY A 60 -17.22 0.57 4.88
N TRP A 61 -16.12 1.12 5.40
CA TRP A 61 -16.15 2.30 6.27
C TRP A 61 -16.60 3.55 5.52
N PHE A 62 -16.25 3.68 4.24
CA PHE A 62 -16.55 4.83 3.40
C PHE A 62 -17.67 4.49 2.41
N LYS A 63 -18.92 4.55 2.89
CA LYS A 63 -20.13 4.15 2.15
C LYS A 63 -20.35 4.92 0.84
N ASP A 64 -19.78 6.12 0.72
CA ASP A 64 -19.90 6.95 -0.48
C ASP A 64 -18.99 6.46 -1.63
N ILE A 65 -18.05 5.55 -1.32
CA ILE A 65 -17.11 4.97 -2.28
C ILE A 65 -17.54 3.53 -2.53
N ASN A 66 -18.35 3.29 -3.57
CA ASN A 66 -18.81 1.96 -3.98
C ASN A 66 -17.69 1.06 -4.58
N LYS A 67 -16.43 1.30 -4.22
CA LYS A 67 -15.22 0.70 -4.83
C LYS A 67 -14.28 0.28 -3.70
N ARG A 68 -13.79 -0.96 -3.76
CA ARG A 68 -13.08 -1.60 -2.63
C ARG A 68 -11.60 -1.24 -2.54
N ASN A 69 -10.94 -1.02 -3.67
CA ASN A 69 -9.51 -0.79 -3.75
C ASN A 69 -9.15 0.20 -4.86
N ILE A 70 -7.89 0.65 -4.88
CA ILE A 70 -7.42 1.66 -5.85
C ILE A 70 -7.58 1.19 -7.29
N GLU A 71 -7.47 -0.11 -7.59
CA GLU A 71 -7.70 -0.62 -8.95
C GLU A 71 -9.16 -0.40 -9.38
N GLU A 72 -10.12 -0.73 -8.51
CA GLU A 72 -11.53 -0.51 -8.77
C GLU A 72 -11.89 0.99 -8.85
N ILE A 73 -11.27 1.81 -7.98
CA ILE A 73 -11.46 3.28 -7.92
C ILE A 73 -10.92 3.93 -9.19
N MET A 74 -9.71 3.56 -9.63
CA MET A 74 -9.09 4.13 -10.82
C MET A 74 -9.75 3.62 -12.11
N ALA A 75 -10.13 2.35 -12.16
CA ALA A 75 -10.92 1.81 -13.27
C ALA A 75 -12.26 2.56 -13.44
N ALA A 76 -12.90 2.97 -12.34
CA ALA A 76 -14.11 3.81 -12.39
C ALA A 76 -13.87 5.17 -13.08
N LYS A 77 -12.63 5.66 -13.02
CA LYS A 77 -12.19 6.95 -13.56
C LYS A 77 -11.53 6.81 -14.94
N GLY A 78 -11.47 5.60 -15.50
CA GLY A 78 -10.79 5.31 -16.77
C GLY A 78 -9.26 5.28 -16.68
N GLU A 79 -8.70 5.17 -15.47
CA GLU A 79 -7.25 5.09 -15.23
C GLU A 79 -6.86 3.65 -14.87
N GLU A 80 -5.70 3.17 -15.34
CA GLU A 80 -5.21 1.82 -15.10
C GLU A 80 -4.12 1.79 -14.00
N VAL A 81 -4.19 0.78 -13.12
CA VAL A 81 -3.15 0.52 -12.10
C VAL A 81 -2.35 -0.71 -12.52
N LYS A 82 -1.03 -0.54 -12.68
CA LYS A 82 -0.13 -1.64 -13.02
C LYS A 82 0.45 -2.27 -11.76
N ARG A 83 0.28 -3.58 -11.60
CA ARG A 83 1.02 -4.38 -10.63
C ARG A 83 2.31 -4.86 -11.28
N VAL A 84 3.42 -4.57 -10.63
CA VAL A 84 4.76 -4.96 -11.07
C VAL A 84 5.39 -5.80 -9.97
N PRO A 85 5.93 -6.99 -10.28
CA PRO A 85 6.71 -7.74 -9.31
C PRO A 85 8.03 -7.02 -9.01
N ASP A 86 8.58 -7.25 -7.83
CA ASP A 86 9.78 -6.53 -7.35
C ASP A 86 10.99 -6.63 -8.29
N LEU A 87 11.08 -7.73 -9.06
CA LEU A 87 12.16 -7.99 -10.02
C LEU A 87 12.15 -7.05 -11.23
N ASP A 88 11.00 -6.47 -11.55
CA ASP A 88 10.79 -5.65 -12.75
C ASP A 88 10.66 -4.15 -12.43
N LEU A 89 10.90 -3.76 -11.17
CA LEU A 89 10.89 -2.37 -10.75
C LEU A 89 12.18 -1.65 -11.15
N PRO A 90 12.09 -0.39 -11.66
CA PRO A 90 13.26 0.47 -11.83
C PRO A 90 14.07 0.59 -10.54
N LYS A 91 15.41 0.58 -10.65
CA LYS A 91 16.30 0.59 -9.47
C LYS A 91 16.04 1.80 -8.55
N GLU A 92 15.72 2.97 -9.11
CA GLU A 92 15.43 4.16 -8.30
C GLU A 92 14.21 3.98 -7.39
N ILE A 93 13.22 3.20 -7.84
CA ILE A 93 12.03 2.86 -7.06
C ILE A 93 12.36 1.82 -5.98
N LEU A 94 13.18 0.82 -6.31
CA LEU A 94 13.55 -0.25 -5.38
C LEU A 94 14.35 0.29 -4.18
N ASP A 95 15.26 1.22 -4.41
CA ASP A 95 16.09 1.81 -3.36
C ASP A 95 15.24 2.60 -2.35
N GLN A 96 14.20 3.29 -2.83
CA GLN A 96 13.24 4.00 -1.96
C GLN A 96 12.39 3.05 -1.10
N LEU A 97 12.09 1.84 -1.59
CA LEU A 97 11.36 0.82 -0.83
C LEU A 97 12.23 0.20 0.27
N LYS A 98 13.53 0.01 0.01
CA LYS A 98 14.48 -0.58 0.97
C LYS A 98 14.72 0.35 2.17
N ILE A 99 14.95 1.65 1.93
CA ILE A 99 15.24 2.64 3.00
C ILE A 99 14.11 2.72 4.05
N LYS A 100 12.85 2.50 3.66
CA LYS A 100 11.72 2.51 4.61
C LYS A 100 11.60 1.21 5.42
N GLN A 101 12.11 0.07 4.95
CA GLN A 101 12.02 -1.19 5.69
C GLN A 101 12.97 -1.22 6.90
N ASP A 102 14.13 -0.56 6.80
CA ASP A 102 15.14 -0.55 7.86
C ASP A 102 14.80 0.42 9.02
N ASN A 103 13.91 1.38 8.81
CA ASN A 103 13.53 2.40 9.80
C ASN A 103 12.28 2.05 10.64
N ASP A 104 11.59 0.94 10.33
CA ASP A 104 10.41 0.46 11.06
C ASP A 104 10.77 -0.60 12.15
N SER A 105 12.04 -0.66 12.59
CA SER A 105 12.54 -1.56 13.66
C SER A 105 12.63 -0.88 15.03
#